data_AF-A0A4U8S237-F1
#
_entry.id   AF-A0A4U8S237-F1
#
_cell.length_a   1.000
_cell.length_b   1.000
_cell.length_c   1.000
_cell.angle_alpha   90.00
_cell.angle_beta   90.00
_cell.angle_gamma   90.00
#
_symmetry.space_group_name_H-M   'P 1'
#
loop_
_entity.id
_entity.type
_entity.pdbx_description
1 polymer ?
#
loop_
_entity_poly.entity_id
_entity_poly.type
_entity_poly.pdbx_seq_one_letter_code
_entity_poly.pdbx_strand_id
1 'polypeptide(L)' 'MLEDVEEVVAGQIIGYSGVSSVGSTYGAHSHFEVSSSQNNGISCYRINPAYFFHYKNHNELTNGERNIQYNTSRILHRE' A
#
# COMPACT_ATOMS: atom_id res chain seq x y z
N MET A 1 -7.48 15.76 2.20
CA MET A 1 -7.39 14.70 1.18
C MET A 1 -7.26 15.40 -0.14
N LEU A 2 -6.54 14.81 -1.09
CA LEU A 2 -6.45 15.38 -2.43
C LEU A 2 -7.81 15.25 -3.14
N GLU A 3 -8.11 16.18 -4.03
CA GLU A 3 -9.25 16.10 -4.93
C GLU A 3 -8.81 15.56 -6.30
N ASP A 4 -9.78 15.09 -7.11
CA ASP A 4 -9.49 14.60 -8.45
C ASP A 4 -8.75 15.69 -9.25
N VAL A 5 -7.70 15.28 -9.98
CA VAL A 5 -6.86 16.14 -10.86
C VAL A 5 -5.85 17.04 -10.12
N GLU A 6 -5.66 16.87 -8.80
CA GLU A 6 -4.61 17.60 -8.07
C GLU A 6 -3.20 17.09 -8.43
N GLU A 7 -2.31 18.00 -8.87
CA GLU A 7 -0.90 17.68 -9.10
C GLU A 7 -0.19 17.46 -7.76
N VAL A 8 0.67 16.43 -7.71
CA VAL A 8 1.45 16.09 -6.51
C VAL A 8 2.94 16.12 -6.81
N VAL A 9 3.74 16.45 -5.81
CA VAL A 9 5.21 16.37 -5.89
C VAL A 9 5.76 15.18 -5.11
N ALA A 10 6.95 14.73 -5.48
CA ALA A 10 7.63 13.65 -4.77
C ALA A 10 7.81 13.99 -3.28
N GLY A 11 7.38 13.09 -2.39
CA GLY A 11 7.43 13.26 -0.94
C GLY A 11 6.18 13.90 -0.32
N GLN A 12 5.21 14.35 -1.13
CA GLN A 12 3.93 14.84 -0.63
C GLN A 12 3.11 13.70 -0.03
N ILE A 13 2.51 13.95 1.14
CA ILE A 13 1.60 13.00 1.79
C ILE A 13 0.28 12.99 1.01
N ILE A 14 -0.02 11.86 0.36
CA ILE A 14 -1.24 11.67 -0.45
C ILE A 14 -2.31 10.82 0.25
N GLY A 15 -1.96 10.19 1.37
CA GLY A 15 -2.86 9.32 2.13
C GLY A 15 -2.18 8.65 3.31
N TYR A 16 -2.98 7.95 4.11
CA TYR A 16 -2.51 7.15 5.23
C TYR A 16 -2.93 5.70 5.00
N SER A 17 -2.03 4.75 5.30
CA SER A 17 -2.35 3.32 5.20
C SER A 17 -3.54 2.97 6.09
N GLY A 18 -4.43 2.13 5.57
CA GLY A 18 -5.59 1.63 6.29
C GLY A 18 -5.65 0.11 6.31
N VAL A 19 -6.81 -0.39 6.71
CA VAL A 19 -7.20 -1.82 6.63
C VAL A 19 -8.36 -2.04 5.66
N SER A 20 -8.81 -0.98 4.97
CA SER A 20 -9.87 -1.07 3.98
C SER A 20 -9.41 -1.98 2.85
N SER A 21 -10.11 -3.08 2.63
CA SER A 21 -9.78 -4.07 1.61
C SER A 21 -11.00 -4.44 0.78
N VAL A 22 -10.75 -4.94 -0.42
CA VAL A 22 -11.71 -5.68 -1.23
C VAL A 22 -11.31 -7.15 -1.11
N GLY A 23 -11.95 -7.90 -0.20
CA GLY A 23 -11.67 -9.32 0.03
C GLY A 23 -11.14 -9.65 1.45
N SER A 24 -10.23 -10.62 1.54
CA SER A 24 -9.82 -11.30 2.79
C SER A 24 -8.48 -10.84 3.38
N THR A 25 -7.91 -9.73 2.92
CA THR A 25 -6.66 -9.20 3.48
C THR A 25 -6.97 -8.22 4.61
N TYR A 26 -6.75 -8.68 5.84
CA TYR A 26 -7.10 -7.99 7.08
C TYR A 26 -5.90 -7.29 7.75
N GLY A 27 -4.68 -7.46 7.22
CA GLY A 27 -3.50 -6.76 7.72
C GLY A 27 -3.49 -5.30 7.26
N ALA A 28 -3.02 -4.38 8.11
CA ALA A 28 -2.78 -3.00 7.71
C ALA A 28 -1.63 -2.93 6.69
N HIS A 29 -1.96 -2.57 5.45
CA HIS A 29 -0.98 -2.43 4.37
C HIS A 29 -1.46 -1.38 3.35
N SER A 30 -0.52 -0.84 2.58
CA SER A 30 -0.82 0.00 1.43
C SER A 30 -0.58 -0.80 0.16
N HIS A 31 -1.61 -0.90 -0.69
CA HIS A 31 -1.46 -1.49 -2.01
C HIS A 31 -0.86 -0.44 -2.96
N PHE A 32 0.23 -0.78 -3.65
CA PHE A 32 0.93 0.12 -4.57
C PHE A 32 1.14 -0.56 -5.91
N GLU A 33 0.79 0.13 -7.00
CA GLU A 33 0.89 -0.37 -8.36
C GLU A 33 1.62 0.63 -9.27
N VAL A 34 2.38 0.11 -10.24
CA VAL A 34 2.93 0.91 -11.34
C VAL A 34 2.32 0.41 -12.64
N SER A 35 1.86 1.34 -13.47
CA SER A 35 1.36 1.05 -14.82
C SER A 35 1.85 2.13 -15.78
N SER A 36 2.11 1.74 -17.04
CA SER A 36 2.50 2.72 -18.07
C SER A 36 1.30 3.43 -18.70
N SER A 37 0.08 2.93 -18.46
CA SER A 37 -1.16 3.59 -18.87
C SER A 37 -2.32 3.14 -18.00
N GLN A 38 -3.36 3.96 -17.92
CA GLN A 38 -4.65 3.58 -17.32
C GLN A 38 -5.74 3.73 -18.37
N ASN A 39 -6.69 2.79 -18.40
CA ASN A 39 -7.90 2.90 -19.21
C ASN A 39 -9.11 2.83 -18.26
N ASN A 40 -9.90 3.90 -18.19
CA ASN A 40 -11.08 4.01 -17.31
C ASN A 40 -10.80 3.62 -15.85
N GLY A 41 -9.67 4.06 -15.29
CA GLY A 41 -9.27 3.73 -13.91
C GLY A 41 -8.74 2.30 -13.71
N ILE A 42 -8.67 1.49 -14.78
CA ILE A 42 -8.07 0.16 -14.75
C ILE A 42 -6.63 0.26 -15.25
N SER A 43 -5.68 -0.14 -14.40
CA SER A 43 -4.25 -0.22 -14.74
C SER A 43 -4.03 -1.17 -15.93
N CYS A 44 -3.62 -0.64 -17.08
CA CYS A 44 -3.18 -1.42 -18.23
C CYS A 44 -1.64 -1.47 -18.26
N TYR A 45 -1.06 -2.58 -18.72
CA TYR A 45 0.41 -2.77 -18.72
C TYR A 45 1.04 -2.56 -17.34
N ARG A 46 0.59 -3.35 -16.37
CA ARG A 46 1.11 -3.33 -15.00
C ARG A 46 2.57 -3.76 -15.00
N ILE A 47 3.42 -2.96 -14.37
CA ILE A 47 4.86 -3.20 -14.26
C ILE A 47 5.14 -3.72 -12.86
N ASN A 48 6.04 -4.70 -12.74
CA ASN A 48 6.48 -5.18 -11.43
C ASN A 48 7.13 -4.02 -10.65
N PRO A 49 6.53 -3.57 -9.54
CA PRO A 49 7.05 -2.41 -8.82
C PRO A 49 8.44 -2.64 -8.19
N ALA A 50 8.85 -3.91 -8.02
CA ALA A 50 10.19 -4.29 -7.55
C ALA A 50 11.34 -3.76 -8.42
N TYR A 51 11.06 -3.37 -9.67
CA TYR A 51 12.06 -2.71 -10.53
C TYR A 51 12.37 -1.27 -10.10
N PHE A 52 11.50 -0.63 -9.32
CA PHE A 52 11.61 0.78 -8.92
C PHE A 52 11.91 0.97 -7.43
N PHE A 53 11.56 0.00 -6.58
CA PHE A 53 11.82 0.05 -5.15
C PHE A 53 12.14 -1.32 -4.56
N HIS A 54 13.07 -1.30 -3.61
CA HIS A 54 13.37 -2.45 -2.79
C HIS A 54 12.40 -2.48 -1.61
N TYR A 55 11.47 -3.44 -1.60
CA TYR A 55 10.64 -3.71 -0.44
C TYR A 55 11.25 -4.83 0.39
N LYS A 56 11.14 -4.72 1.72
CA LYS A 56 11.55 -5.79 2.62
C LYS A 56 10.55 -6.95 2.49
N ASN A 57 11.05 -8.12 2.16
CA ASN A 57 10.30 -9.37 2.30
C ASN A 57 10.23 -9.80 3.78
N HIS A 58 9.46 -10.86 4.07
CA HIS A 58 9.24 -11.34 5.44
C HIS A 58 10.53 -11.59 6.24
N ASN A 59 11.60 -12.04 5.58
CA ASN A 59 12.89 -12.35 6.21
C ASN A 59 13.74 -11.09 6.44
N GLU A 60 13.47 -10.01 5.72
CA GLU A 60 14.17 -8.72 5.87
C GLU A 60 13.50 -7.81 6.90
N LEU A 61 12.26 -8.11 7.30
CA LEU A 61 11.55 -7.39 8.36
C LEU A 61 12.13 -7.72 9.74
N THR A 62 12.33 -6.67 10.54
CA THR A 62 12.66 -6.81 11.95
C THR A 62 11.45 -7.27 12.76
N ASN A 63 11.69 -7.80 13.96
CA ASN A 63 10.61 -8.15 14.90
C ASN A 63 9.73 -6.94 15.24
N GLY A 64 10.32 -5.75 15.37
CA GLY A 64 9.56 -4.52 15.64
C GLY A 64 8.59 -4.17 14.51
N GLU A 65 9.06 -4.22 13.26
CA GLU A 65 8.22 -3.97 12.08
C GLU A 65 7.08 -4.98 11.94
N ARG A 66 7.36 -6.28 12.17
CA ARG A 66 6.33 -7.33 12.18
C ARG A 66 5.29 -7.10 13.28
N ASN A 67 5.72 -6.74 14.48
CA ASN A 67 4.83 -6.49 15.62
C ASN A 67 3.92 -5.28 15.37
N ILE A 68 4.39 -4.23 14.71
CA ILE A 68 3.55 -3.08 14.34
C ILE A 68 2.43 -3.53 13.40
N GLN A 69 2.74 -4.30 12.36
CA GLN A 69 1.73 -4.80 11.42
C GLN A 69 0.71 -5.72 12.12
N TYR A 70 1.20 -6.65 12.94
CA TYR A 70 0.36 -7.59 13.70
C TYR A 70 -0.57 -6.87 14.70
N ASN A 71 -0.02 -5.97 15.52
CA ASN A 71 -0.79 -5.24 16.52
C ASN A 71 -1.83 -4.31 15.87
N THR A 72 -1.49 -3.67 14.76
CA THR A 72 -2.42 -2.81 14.02
C THR A 72 -3.58 -3.62 13.45
N SER A 73 -3.31 -4.81 12.92
CA SER A 73 -4.34 -5.76 12.49
C SER A 73 -5.29 -6.14 13.64
N ARG A 74 -4.76 -6.48 14.81
CA ARG A 74 -5.57 -6.88 15.98
C ARG A 74 -6.45 -5.77 16.55
N ILE A 75 -5.95 -4.54 16.60
CA ILE A 75 -6.74 -3.38 17.08
C ILE A 75 -7.99 -3.17 16.20
N LEU A 76 -7.91 -3.49 14.91
CA LEU A 76 -8.97 -3.27 13.95
C LEU A 76 -9.90 -4.48 13.76
N HIS A 77 -9.43 -5.71 14.04
CA HIS A 77 -10.21 -6.94 13.88
C HIS A 77 -10.85 -7.53 15.14
N ARG A 78 -10.74 -6.88 16.31
CA ARG A 78 -11.37 -7.27 17.60
C ARG A 78 -11.48 -8.80 17.81
N GLU A 79 -10.33 -9.44 17.93
CA GLU A 79 -10.18 -10.73 18.65
C GLU A 79 -9.42 -10.51 19.96
#